data_AF-A0A101IRP6-F1
#
_entry.id   AF-A0A101IRP6-F1
#
_cell.length_a   1.000
_cell.length_b   1.000
_cell.length_c   1.000
_cell.angle_alpha   90.00
_cell.angle_beta   90.00
_cell.angle_gamma   90.00
#
_symmetry.space_group_name_H-M   'P 1'
#
loop_
_entity.id
_entity.type
_entity.pdbx_description
1 polymer ?
#
loop_
_entity_poly.entity_id
_entity_poly.type
_entity_poly.pdbx_seq_one_letter_code
_entity_poly.pdbx_strand_id
1 'polypeptide(L)'
;MPRDVLLYLEDIREAVASIRSYAGGRTFEEFAGDPMCRDAVVLRFITIGEAVKQIPPASPPATRRLNGERLPGSGISASTPIIR
;
A
#
# COMPACT_ATOMS: atom_id res chain seq x y z
N MET A 1 -4.22 19.26 -11.51
CA MET A 1 -4.44 18.12 -12.43
C MET A 1 -4.10 16.86 -11.67
N PRO A 2 -5.03 15.91 -11.48
CA PRO A 2 -4.69 14.62 -10.88
C PRO A 2 -3.63 13.95 -11.75
N ARG A 3 -2.49 13.59 -11.16
CA ARG A 3 -1.47 12.80 -11.86
C ARG A 3 -2.00 11.36 -11.96
N ASP A 4 -1.69 10.66 -13.04
CA ASP A 4 -2.08 9.27 -13.20
C ASP A 4 -1.48 8.43 -12.06
N VAL A 5 -2.28 7.53 -11.49
CA VAL A 5 -1.84 6.58 -10.44
C VAL A 5 -0.61 5.81 -10.91
N LEU A 6 -0.53 5.48 -12.21
CA LEU A 6 0.63 4.82 -12.80
C LEU A 6 1.93 5.58 -12.55
N LEU A 7 1.89 6.90 -12.56
CA LEU A 7 3.08 7.71 -12.41
C LEU A 7 3.54 7.79 -10.95
N TYR A 8 2.62 7.69 -9.98
CA TYR A 8 3.00 7.52 -8.57
C TYR A 8 3.61 6.14 -8.31
N LEU A 9 3.11 5.10 -8.97
CA LEU A 9 3.71 3.76 -8.90
C LEU A 9 5.11 3.74 -9.53
N GLU A 10 5.32 4.50 -10.61
CA GLU A 10 6.63 4.72 -11.22
C GLU A 10 7.61 5.38 -10.23
N ASP A 11 7.21 6.48 -9.59
CA ASP A 11 8.06 7.18 -8.61
C ASP A 11 8.46 6.24 -7.45
N ILE A 12 7.51 5.42 -6.97
CA ILE A 12 7.79 4.41 -5.93
C ILE A 12 8.77 3.36 -6.45
N ARG A 13 8.56 2.83 -7.66
CA ARG A 13 9.42 1.83 -8.29
C ARG A 13 10.86 2.33 -8.40
N GLU A 14 11.03 3.56 -8.87
CA GLU A 14 12.34 4.20 -9.02
C GLU A 14 13.00 4.45 -7.67
N ALA A 15 12.27 4.98 -6.69
CA ALA A 15 12.79 5.22 -5.35
C ALA A 15 13.31 3.92 -4.69
N VAL A 16 12.56 2.82 -4.82
CA VAL A 16 12.98 1.50 -4.31
C VAL A 16 14.21 0.99 -5.08
N ALA A 17 14.28 1.19 -6.39
CA ALA A 17 15.46 0.80 -7.18
C ALA A 17 16.71 1.57 -6.75
N SER A 18 16.60 2.87 -6.51
CA SER A 18 17.67 3.71 -5.95
C SER A 18 18.12 3.20 -4.58
N ILE A 19 17.19 2.91 -3.65
CA ILE A 19 17.54 2.38 -2.32
C ILE A 19 18.37 1.10 -2.45
N ARG A 20 17.95 0.16 -3.31
CA ARG A 20 18.71 -1.07 -3.56
C ARG A 20 20.07 -0.80 -4.16
N SER A 21 20.20 0.18 -5.05
CA SER A 21 21.49 0.57 -5.63
C SER A 21 22.44 1.21 -4.61
N TYR A 22 21.93 1.92 -3.61
CA TYR A 22 22.76 2.62 -2.63
C TYR A 22 23.17 1.70 -1.47
N ALA A 23 22.22 0.95 -0.92
CA ALA A 23 22.45 0.09 0.23
C ALA A 23 22.88 -1.35 -0.15
N GLY A 24 22.62 -1.78 -1.39
CA GLY A 24 22.92 -3.13 -1.84
C GLY A 24 24.42 -3.42 -1.89
N GLY A 25 24.79 -4.61 -1.41
CA GLY A 25 26.18 -5.07 -1.42
C GLY A 25 27.08 -4.44 -0.35
N ARG A 26 26.54 -3.58 0.52
CA ARG A 26 27.26 -2.98 1.65
C ARG A 26 26.94 -3.72 2.95
N THR A 27 27.88 -3.72 3.88
CA THR A 27 27.59 -4.11 5.27
C THR A 27 26.78 -3.03 5.97
N PHE A 28 26.24 -3.36 7.14
CA PHE A 28 25.53 -2.38 7.96
C PHE A 28 26.47 -1.25 8.41
N GLU A 29 27.70 -1.57 8.80
CA GLU A 29 28.69 -0.61 9.29
C GLU A 29 29.11 0.36 8.17
N GLU A 30 29.32 -0.14 6.95
CA GLU A 30 29.61 0.68 5.78
C GLU A 30 28.46 1.64 5.45
N PHE A 31 27.22 1.16 5.52
CA PHE A 31 26.05 2.00 5.34
C PHE A 31 25.88 3.03 6.48
N ALA A 32 26.05 2.60 7.73
CA ALA A 32 25.89 3.44 8.91
C ALA A 32 26.97 4.53 9.00
N GLY A 33 28.17 4.25 8.48
CA GLY A 33 29.28 5.20 8.40
C GLY A 33 29.16 6.23 7.28
N ASP A 34 28.24 6.05 6.32
CA ASP A 34 28.06 6.93 5.16
C ASP A 34 26.84 7.86 5.36
N PRO A 35 27.01 9.09 5.88
CA PRO A 35 25.91 10.04 6.07
C PRO A 35 25.20 10.40 4.76
N MET A 36 25.94 10.53 3.66
CA MET A 36 25.36 10.91 2.37
C MET A 36 24.45 9.80 1.84
N CYS A 37 24.88 8.54 1.95
CA CYS A 37 24.03 7.40 1.56
C CYS A 37 22.79 7.28 2.44
N ARG A 38 22.91 7.52 3.75
CA ARG A 38 21.76 7.50 4.66
C ARG A 38 20.75 8.59 4.29
N ASP A 39 21.20 9.82 4.08
CA ASP A 39 20.35 10.93 3.68
C ASP A 39 19.67 10.66 2.33
N ALA A 40 20.41 10.09 1.37
CA ALA A 40 19.85 9.69 0.07
C ALA A 40 18.75 8.64 0.22
N VAL A 41 18.94 7.62 1.07
CA VAL A 41 17.92 6.59 1.35
C VAL A 41 16.70 7.18 2.06
N VAL A 42 16.90 8.05 3.05
CA VAL A 42 15.80 8.76 3.75
C VAL A 42 14.98 9.58 2.75
N LEU A 43 15.63 10.30 1.84
CA LEU A 43 14.95 11.06 0.79
C LEU A 43 14.09 10.15 -0.12
N ARG A 44 14.59 8.96 -0.48
CA ARG A 44 13.79 7.99 -1.26
C ARG A 44 12.56 7.51 -0.49
N PHE A 45 12.66 7.27 0.82
CA PHE A 45 11.51 6.94 1.65
C PHE A 45 10.48 8.07 1.72
N ILE A 46 10.91 9.33 1.77
CA ILE A 46 10.01 10.49 1.71
C ILE A 46 9.26 10.52 0.38
N THR A 47 9.95 10.30 -0.75
CA THR A 47 9.33 10.21 -2.07
C THR A 47 8.26 9.11 -2.13
N ILE A 48 8.57 7.91 -1.60
CA ILE A 48 7.62 6.80 -1.54
C ILE A 48 6.40 7.20 -0.69
N GLY A 49 6.62 7.74 0.50
CA GLY A 49 5.56 8.15 1.41
C GLY A 49 4.65 9.22 0.79
N GLU A 50 5.21 10.15 0.02
CA GLU A 50 4.43 11.16 -0.69
C GLU A 50 3.59 10.56 -1.83
N ALA A 51 4.19 9.69 -2.64
CA ALA A 51 3.48 9.01 -3.73
C ALA A 51 2.33 8.13 -3.22
N VAL A 52 2.51 7.42 -2.09
CA VAL A 52 1.46 6.58 -1.48
C VAL A 52 0.21 7.38 -1.09
N LYS A 53 0.35 8.62 -0.61
CA LYS A 53 -0.80 9.47 -0.25
C LYS A 53 -1.72 9.80 -1.45
N GLN A 54 -1.18 9.70 -2.66
CA GLN A 54 -1.88 10.04 -3.89
C GLN A 54 -2.58 8.83 -4.53
N ILE A 55 -2.29 7.62 -4.03
CA ILE A 55 -2.94 6.39 -4.48
C ILE A 55 -4.32 6.31 -3.79
N PRO A 56 -5.43 6.23 -4.54
CA PRO A 56 -6.75 6.11 -3.94
C PRO A 56 -6.84 4.83 -3.10
N PRO A 57 -7.57 4.85 -1.97
CA PRO A 57 -7.77 3.66 -1.17
C PRO A 57 -8.37 2.56 -2.05
N ALA A 58 -7.94 1.32 -1.84
CA ALA A 58 -8.51 0.18 -2.54
C ALA A 58 -10.03 0.24 -2.34
N SER A 59 -10.78 0.40 -3.43
CA SER A 59 -12.23 0.29 -3.36
C SER A 59 -12.53 -1.09 -2.76
N PRO A 60 -13.39 -1.20 -1.73
CA PRO A 60 -13.82 -2.51 -1.26
C PRO A 60 -14.24 -3.31 -2.50
N PRO A 61 -13.84 -4.60 -2.60
CA PRO A 61 -14.12 -5.40 -3.79
C PRO A 61 -15.58 -5.18 -4.10
N ALA A 62 -15.87 -4.73 -5.32
CA ALA A 62 -17.21 -4.39 -5.73
C ALA A 62 -18.08 -5.60 -5.39
N THR A 63 -18.77 -5.52 -4.25
CA THR A 63 -19.76 -6.50 -3.86
C THR A 63 -20.84 -6.20 -4.85
N ARG A 64 -20.78 -6.90 -5.99
CA ARG A 64 -21.84 -6.94 -6.97
C ARG A 64 -23.03 -7.38 -6.15
N ARG A 65 -23.82 -6.41 -5.70
CA ARG A 65 -25.14 -6.66 -5.15
C ARG A 65 -25.90 -7.20 -6.35
N LEU A 66 -25.81 -8.51 -6.53
CA LEU A 66 -26.70 -9.23 -7.42
C LEU A 66 -28.08 -8.91 -6.86
N ASN A 67 -28.81 -8.12 -7.65
CA ASN A 67 -30.14 -7.63 -7.34
C ASN A 67 -30.96 -8.75 -6.70
N GLY A 68 -31.44 -8.53 -5.47
CA GLY A 68 -32.74 -8.99 -4.95
C GLY A 68 -33.19 -10.44 -5.11
N GLU A 69 -32.39 -11.37 -5.62
CA GLU A 69 -32.80 -12.75 -5.85
C GLU A 69 -32.32 -13.59 -4.67
N ARG A 70 -33.28 -13.89 -3.80
CA ARG A 70 -33.14 -14.79 -2.66
C ARG A 70 -32.69 -16.15 -3.16
N LEU A 71 -31.47 -16.58 -2.80
CA LEU A 71 -31.06 -17.97 -2.99
C LEU A 71 -31.96 -18.87 -2.13
N PRO A 72 -32.68 -19.85 -2.71
CA PRO A 72 -33.45 -20.80 -1.93
C PRO A 72 -32.47 -21.79 -1.28
N GLY A 73 -32.51 -21.87 0.05
CA GLY A 73 -31.82 -22.92 0.79
C GLY A 73 -30.56 -22.47 1.50
N SER A 74 -30.73 -21.92 2.69
CA SER A 74 -29.79 -22.11 3.80
C SER A 74 -30.57 -21.75 5.06
N GLY A 75 -31.33 -22.71 5.58
CA GLY A 75 -31.93 -22.59 6.89
C GLY A 75 -30.82 -22.46 7.93
N ILE A 76 -30.76 -21.32 8.59
CA ILE A 76 -30.20 -21.24 9.94
C ILE A 76 -31.17 -20.37 10.73
N SER A 77 -31.79 -21.03 11.69
CA SER A 77 -32.81 -20.54 12.60
C SER A 77 -32.40 -19.24 13.26
N ALA A 78 -33.31 -18.27 13.26
CA ALA A 78 -33.23 -17.13 14.16
C ALA A 78 -33.19 -17.64 15.61
N SER A 79 -32.21 -17.18 16.38
CA SER A 79 -32.27 -17.17 17.84
C SER A 79 -31.59 -15.89 18.31
N THR A 80 -32.42 -14.88 18.48
CA THR A 80 -32.15 -13.71 19.30
C THR A 80 -31.70 -14.13 20.71
N PRO A 81 -30.83 -13.35 21.35
CA PRO A 81 -31.21 -12.86 22.67
C PRO A 81 -31.06 -11.34 22.76
N ILE A 82 -32.14 -10.71 23.20
CA ILE A 82 -32.18 -9.37 23.77
C ILE A 82 -31.54 -9.52 25.15
N ILE A 83 -30.43 -8.83 25.41
CA ILE A 83 -29.90 -8.69 26.77
C ILE A 83 -30.53 -7.43 27.37
N ARG A 84 -31.04 -7.65 28.58
CA ARG A 84 -31.83 -6.79 29.45
C ARG A 84 -31.00 -5.66 30.07
#